data_AF-C6TBW9-F1
#
_entry.id   AF-C6TBW9-F1
#
_cell.length_a   1.000
_cell.length_b   1.000
_cell.length_c   1.000
_cell.angle_alpha   90.00
_cell.angle_beta   90.00
_cell.angle_gamma   90.00
#
_symmetry.space_group_name_H-M   'P 1'
#
loop_
_entity.id
_entity.type
_entity.pdbx_description
1 polymer ?
#
loop_
_entity_poly.entity_id
_entity_poly.type
_entity_poly.pdbx_seq_one_letter_code
_entity_poly.pdbx_strand_id
1 'polypeptide(L)' 'MEKLHAVCIPYPAQGHINPMLKLAKLLHVRGFHITFVNTEYNHKRLLKSRGSDSLNSVPSFQFETIPDGLSD' A
#
# COMPACT_ATOMS: atom_id res chain seq x y z
N MET A 1 6.08 -6.81 -23.24
CA MET A 1 7.05 -5.99 -22.49
C MET A 1 6.79 -6.18 -21.03
N GLU A 2 7.80 -6.52 -20.23
CA GLU A 2 7.67 -6.50 -18.77
C GLU A 2 7.42 -5.07 -18.30
N LYS A 3 6.44 -4.89 -17.42
CA LYS A 3 6.25 -3.62 -16.72
C LYS A 3 7.21 -3.57 -15.55
N LEU A 4 7.89 -2.44 -15.38
CA LEU A 4 8.69 -2.17 -14.18
C LEU A 4 7.80 -2.29 -12.94
N HIS A 5 8.29 -3.00 -11.92
CA HIS A 5 7.57 -3.25 -10.67
C HIS A 5 8.21 -2.43 -9.55
N ALA A 6 7.42 -1.61 -8.87
CA ALA A 6 7.82 -0.93 -7.65
C ALA A 6 7.10 -1.51 -6.43
N VAL A 7 7.87 -1.85 -5.40
CA VAL A 7 7.37 -2.23 -4.08
C VAL A 7 7.47 -1.01 -3.16
N CYS A 8 6.33 -0.54 -2.66
CA CYS A 8 6.24 0.64 -1.80
C CYS A 8 5.96 0.21 -0.37
N ILE A 9 6.93 0.42 0.53
CA ILE A 9 6.82 0.10 1.96
C ILE A 9 6.89 1.43 2.73
N PRO A 10 5.76 2.00 3.19
CA PRO A 10 5.78 3.19 4.02
C PRO A 10 6.36 2.86 5.41
N TYR A 11 7.05 3.83 6.00
CA TYR A 11 7.38 3.76 7.42
C TYR A 11 6.08 3.71 8.25
N PRO A 12 5.94 2.80 9.25
CA PRO A 12 4.68 2.54 9.94
C PRO A 12 4.34 3.60 11.00
N ALA A 13 4.50 4.89 10.67
CA ALA A 13 4.16 6.01 11.54
C ALA A 13 3.10 6.92 10.90
N GLN A 14 2.37 7.64 11.74
CA GLN A 14 1.38 8.61 11.28
C GLN A 14 2.05 9.63 10.33
N GLY A 15 1.32 10.00 9.28
CA GLY A 15 1.81 10.95 8.28
C GLY A 15 2.65 10.33 7.15
N HIS A 16 3.13 9.09 7.26
CA HIS A 16 4.00 8.48 6.23
C HIS A 16 3.24 7.62 5.21
N ILE A 17 2.15 6.98 5.62
CA ILE A 17 1.35 6.09 4.77
C ILE A 17 0.70 6.86 3.60
N ASN A 18 0.04 7.99 3.88
CA ASN A 18 -0.69 8.75 2.86
C ASN A 18 0.25 9.36 1.78
N PRO A 19 1.39 9.98 2.13
CA PRO A 19 2.35 10.43 1.12
C PRO A 19 2.92 9.29 0.28
N MET A 20 3.29 8.16 0.88
CA MET A 20 3.76 7.00 0.12
C MET A 20 2.67 6.47 -0.81
N LEU A 21 1.40 6.44 -0.37
CA LEU A 21 0.28 6.04 -1.22
C LEU A 21 0.06 7.00 -2.40
N LYS A 22 0.23 8.31 -2.19
CA LYS A 22 0.19 9.30 -3.28
C LYS A 22 1.32 9.07 -4.28
N LEU A 23 2.54 8.82 -3.80
CA LEU A 23 3.68 8.50 -4.66
C LEU A 23 3.44 7.21 -5.46
N ALA A 24 2.98 6.15 -4.81
CA ALA A 24 2.63 4.88 -5.44
C ALA A 24 1.60 5.07 -6.58
N LYS A 25 0.57 5.90 -6.36
CA LYS A 25 -0.40 6.25 -7.41
C LYS A 25 0.23 7.01 -8.58
N LEU A 26 1.15 7.93 -8.31
CA LEU A 26 1.88 8.65 -9.37
C LEU A 26 2.77 7.68 -10.19
N LEU A 27 3.43 6.73 -9.55
CA LEU A 27 4.22 5.70 -10.24
C LEU A 27 3.34 4.79 -11.10
N HIS A 28 2.17 4.38 -10.58
CA HIS A 28 1.19 3.59 -11.33
C HIS A 28 0.71 4.30 -12.61
N VAL A 29 0.39 5.60 -12.51
CA VAL A 29 0.03 6.43 -13.67
C VAL A 29 1.17 6.51 -14.69
N ARG A 30 2.44 6.41 -14.26
CA ARG A 30 3.61 6.33 -15.15
C ARG A 30 3.91 4.94 -15.70
N GLY A 31 3.02 3.98 -15.47
CA GLY A 31 3.09 2.64 -16.09
C GLY A 31 3.71 1.55 -15.23
N PHE A 32 4.07 1.84 -13.98
CA PHE A 32 4.58 0.82 -13.07
C PHE A 32 3.48 -0.14 -12.61
N HIS A 33 3.84 -1.42 -12.45
CA HIS A 33 3.10 -2.31 -11.56
C HIS A 33 3.47 -1.96 -10.12
N ILE A 34 2.50 -1.86 -9.23
CA ILE A 34 2.70 -1.47 -7.84
C ILE A 34 2.27 -2.56 -6.88
N THR A 35 3.13 -2.86 -5.91
CA THR A 35 2.74 -3.56 -4.68
C THR A 35 2.94 -2.60 -3.51
N PHE A 36 1.86 -2.23 -2.83
CA PHE A 36 1.89 -1.38 -1.66
C PHE A 36 1.77 -2.24 -0.41
N VAL A 37 2.85 -2.32 0.38
CA VAL A 37 2.92 -3.22 1.53
C VAL A 37 2.62 -2.42 2.80
N ASN A 38 1.57 -2.78 3.52
CA ASN A 38 1.29 -2.25 4.86
C ASN A 38 1.71 -3.26 5.92
N THR A 39 1.81 -2.82 7.18
CA THR A 39 1.66 -3.78 8.27
C THR A 39 0.21 -4.22 8.41
N GLU A 40 -0.06 -5.42 8.91
CA GLU A 40 -1.42 -5.91 9.17
C GLU A 40 -2.23 -4.94 10.04
N TYR A 41 -1.62 -4.39 11.09
CA TYR A 41 -2.22 -3.38 11.95
C TYR A 41 -2.67 -2.14 11.18
N ASN A 42 -1.78 -1.58 10.35
CA ASN A 42 -2.09 -0.38 9.56
C ASN A 42 -3.12 -0.66 8.47
N HIS A 43 -3.08 -1.85 7.84
CA HIS A 43 -4.08 -2.29 6.88
C HIS A 43 -5.48 -2.34 7.49
N LYS A 44 -5.63 -2.97 8.67
CA LYS A 44 -6.90 -3.02 9.40
C LYS A 44 -7.41 -1.62 9.76
N ARG A 45 -6.52 -0.70 10.18
CA ARG A 45 -6.88 0.69 10.48
C ARG A 45 -7.33 1.47 9.24
N LEU A 46 -6.68 1.25 8.10
CA LEU A 46 -7.07 1.87 6.83
C LEU A 46 -8.48 1.43 6.43
N LEU A 47 -8.77 0.13 6.43
CA LEU A 47 -10.10 -0.39 6.12
C LEU A 47 -11.18 0.16 7.06
N LYS A 48 -10.91 0.22 8.37
CA LYS A 48 -11.85 0.81 9.34
C LYS A 48 -12.13 2.28 9.10
N SER A 49 -11.14 3.06 8.65
CA SER A 49 -11.27 4.50 8.47
C SER A 49 -11.82 4.93 7.10
N ARG A 50 -11.62 4.11 6.06
CA ARG A 50 -11.95 4.46 4.67
C ARG A 50 -12.95 3.53 3.99
N GLY A 51 -13.41 2.48 4.69
CA GLY A 51 -14.33 1.48 4.16
C GLY A 51 -13.61 0.29 3.51
N SER A 52 -14.35 -0.81 3.32
CA SER A 52 -13.84 -2.06 2.73
C SER A 52 -13.26 -1.87 1.33
N ASP A 53 -13.81 -0.94 0.56
CA ASP A 53 -13.39 -0.68 -0.83
C ASP A 53 -12.09 0.13 -0.94
N SER A 54 -11.57 0.65 0.17
CA SER A 54 -10.44 1.57 0.17
C SER A 54 -9.11 0.95 -0.26
N LEU A 55 -9.03 -0.38 -0.22
CA LEU A 55 -7.88 -1.18 -0.63
C LEU A 55 -8.23 -2.13 -1.79
N ASN A 56 -9.23 -1.79 -2.61
CA ASN A 56 -9.57 -2.55 -3.80
C ASN A 56 -8.37 -2.60 -4.76
N SER A 57 -7.73 -3.77 -4.79
CA SER A 57 -6.60 -4.03 -5.67
C SER A 57 -7.07 -4.16 -7.11
N VAL A 58 -6.31 -3.58 -8.04
CA VAL A 58 -6.45 -3.82 -9.48
C VAL A 58 -5.22 -4.58 -9.97
N PRO A 59 -5.25 -5.31 -11.09
CA PRO A 59 -4.14 -6.18 -11.51
C PRO A 59 -2.75 -5.52 -11.61
N SER A 60 -2.68 -4.18 -11.67
CA SER A 60 -1.43 -3.40 -11.69
C SER A 60 -1.15 -2.55 -10.44
N PHE A 61 -2.03 -2.62 -9.44
CA PHE A 61 -1.88 -1.95 -8.14
C PHE A 61 -2.48 -2.85 -7.05
N GLN A 62 -1.62 -3.55 -6.33
CA GLN A 62 -1.99 -4.49 -5.28
C GLN A 62 -1.62 -3.95 -3.89
N PHE A 63 -2.46 -4.22 -2.89
CA PHE A 63 -2.14 -4.01 -1.49
C PHE A 63 -1.80 -5.34 -0.81
N GLU A 64 -0.65 -5.38 -0.14
CA GLU A 64 -0.18 -6.56 0.59
C GLU A 64 0.07 -6.22 2.06
N THR A 65 0.18 -7.23 2.91
CA THR A 65 0.46 -7.05 4.33
C THR A 65 1.62 -7.89 4.82
N ILE A 66 2.35 -7.35 5.79
CA ILE A 66 3.35 -8.05 6.58
C ILE A 66 3.06 -7.89 8.08
N PRO A 67 3.53 -8.81 8.94
CA PRO A 67 3.50 -8.62 10.40
C PRO A 67 4.24 -7.33 10.80
N ASP A 68 3.77 -6.65 11.86
CA ASP A 68 4.46 -5.48 12.41
C ASP A 68 5.60 -5.83 13.36
N GLY A 69 5.77 -7.11 13.69
CA GLY A 69 6.82 -7.61 14.56
C GLY A 69 6.60 -7.28 16.04
N LEU A 70 5.41 -6.82 16.40
CA LEU A 70 4.99 -6.64 17.80
C LEU A 70 4.30 -7.93 18.27
N SER A 71 4.60 -8.35 19.49
CA SER A 71 3.81 -9.39 20.16
C SER A 71 2.42 -8.83 20.52
N ASP A 72 1.39 -9.63 20.29
CA ASP A 72 -0.02 -9.30 20.60
C ASP A 72 -0.24 -8.87 22.06
#